data_AF-M5EYR2-F1
#
_entry.id   AF-M5EYR2-F1
#
_cell.length_a   1.000
_cell.length_b   1.000
_cell.length_c   1.000
_cell.angle_alpha   90.00
_cell.angle_beta   90.00
_cell.angle_gamma   90.00
#
_symmetry.space_group_name_H-M   'P 1'
#
loop_
_entity.id
_entity.type
_entity.pdbx_description
1 polymer ?
#
loop_
_entity_poly.entity_id
_entity_poly.type
_entity_poly.pdbx_seq_one_letter_code
_entity_poly.pdbx_strand_id
1 'polypeptide(L)'
;MHRCLQRHGIGRLRDVEGDRPAKKKFKAHPIGFFHIDIAEVRTEQGKLHMFVAIDRTSKFAFVELHEKAPTAISKEFLLRLIAAVTAC
;
A
#
# COMPACT_ATOMS: atom_id res chain seq x y z
N MET A 1 3.16 -3.99 11.28
CA MET A 1 3.93 -4.96 12.10
C MET A 1 5.23 -4.37 12.67
N HIS A 2 6.08 -3.72 11.86
CA HIS A 2 7.34 -3.06 12.30
C HIS A 2 7.22 -2.12 13.52
N ARG A 3 6.16 -1.30 13.59
CA ARG A 3 5.94 -0.33 14.68
C ARG A 3 5.60 -0.99 16.03
N CYS A 4 4.85 -2.09 16.02
CA CYS A 4 4.50 -2.83 17.25
C CYS A 4 5.71 -3.54 17.85
N LEU A 5 6.60 -4.07 16.99
CA LEU A 5 7.86 -4.70 17.41
C LEU A 5 8.85 -3.68 17.98
N GLN A 6 8.92 -2.47 17.43
CA GLN A 6 9.77 -1.41 17.97
C GLN A 6 9.28 -0.92 19.34
N ARG A 7 7.97 -0.75 19.54
CA ARG A 7 7.39 -0.27 20.81
C ARG A 7 7.73 -1.16 22.00
N HIS A 8 7.77 -2.46 21.79
CA HIS A 8 8.08 -3.44 22.83
C HIS A 8 9.57 -3.79 22.90
N GLY A 9 10.43 -3.15 22.09
CA GLY A 9 11.87 -3.43 22.07
C GLY A 9 12.27 -4.77 21.45
N ILE A 10 11.30 -5.53 20.90
CA ILE A 10 11.50 -6.91 20.42
C ILE A 10 12.12 -6.93 19.00
N GLY A 11 12.11 -5.80 18.29
CA GLY A 11 12.61 -5.69 16.91
C GLY A 11 13.99 -5.02 16.74
N ARG A 12 14.77 -4.84 17.81
CA ARG A 12 16.03 -4.09 17.74
C ARG A 12 17.22 -5.00 18.03
N LEU A 13 18.09 -5.20 17.04
CA LEU A 13 19.46 -5.68 17.27
C LEU A 13 20.19 -4.69 18.18
N ARG A 14 21.10 -5.16 19.04
CA ARG A 14 21.94 -4.32 19.92
C ARG A 14 22.47 -3.11 19.14
N ASP A 15 22.48 -1.93 19.76
CA ASP A 15 23.08 -0.76 19.12
C ASP A 15 24.56 -1.02 18.89
N VAL A 16 24.92 -1.33 17.65
CA VAL A 16 26.30 -1.31 17.21
C VAL A 16 26.61 0.16 16.94
N GLU A 17 27.36 0.80 17.84
CA GLU A 17 27.93 2.12 17.61
C GLU A 17 28.96 2.00 16.48
N GLY A 18 28.53 2.34 15.27
CA GLY A 18 29.36 2.27 14.07
C GLY A 18 28.53 1.98 12.84
N ASP A 19 28.38 2.99 11.99
CA ASP A 19 27.95 2.87 10.59
C ASP A 19 26.49 2.48 10.32
N ARG A 20 25.54 3.21 10.92
CA ARG A 20 24.16 3.20 10.38
C ARG A 20 24.10 4.14 9.17
N PRO A 21 23.77 3.63 7.96
CA PRO A 21 23.65 4.49 6.79
C PRO A 21 22.63 5.59 7.05
N ALA A 22 22.95 6.81 6.64
CA ALA A 22 22.07 7.96 6.80
C ALA A 22 20.67 7.63 6.27
N LYS A 23 19.64 7.86 7.10
CA LYS A 23 18.24 7.59 6.73
C LYS A 23 17.90 8.41 5.50
N LYS A 24 17.73 7.74 4.35
CA LYS A 24 17.25 8.40 3.12
C LYS A 24 15.82 8.85 3.33
N LYS A 25 15.55 10.13 3.02
CA LYS A 25 14.17 10.62 2.92
C LYS A 25 13.45 9.88 1.80
N PHE A 26 12.16 9.60 1.98
CA PHE A 26 11.34 9.09 0.88
C PHE A 26 11.34 10.10 -0.27
N LYS A 27 11.29 9.59 -1.51
CA LYS A 27 11.17 10.43 -2.69
C LYS A 27 9.87 11.24 -2.59
N ALA A 28 9.95 12.55 -2.83
CA ALA A 28 8.78 13.41 -2.95
C ALA A 28 8.07 13.13 -4.29
N HIS A 29 6.75 13.00 -4.25
CA HIS A 29 5.91 12.79 -5.43
C HIS A 29 4.83 13.88 -5.47
N PRO A 30 4.38 14.33 -6.66
CA PRO A 30 3.20 15.19 -6.75
C PRO A 30 1.94 14.44 -6.27
N ILE A 31 0.92 15.17 -5.81
CA ILE A 31 -0.41 14.62 -5.57
C ILE A 31 -0.96 14.06 -6.90
N GLY A 32 -1.56 12.89 -6.87
CA GLY A 32 -1.98 12.11 -8.04
C GLY A 32 -0.97 11.03 -8.44
N PHE A 33 0.15 10.87 -7.73
CA PHE A 33 1.10 9.79 -7.97
C PHE A 33 0.71 8.55 -7.15
N PHE A 34 0.01 7.63 -7.81
CA PHE A 34 -0.49 6.41 -7.20
C PHE A 34 0.52 5.26 -7.24
N HIS A 35 0.66 4.56 -6.12
CA HIS A 35 1.19 3.21 -6.10
C HIS A 35 0.03 2.23 -6.14
N ILE A 36 0.03 1.36 -7.15
CA ILE A 36 -1.02 0.36 -7.38
C ILE A 36 -0.42 -1.02 -7.12
N ASP A 37 -1.14 -1.83 -6.37
CA ASP A 37 -0.73 -3.18 -6.02
C ASP A 37 -1.95 -4.12 -5.95
N ILE A 38 -1.68 -5.43 -6.03
CA ILE A 38 -2.70 -6.47 -5.87
C ILE A 38 -2.18 -7.48 -4.85
N ALA A 39 -2.97 -7.75 -3.82
CA ALA A 39 -2.64 -8.72 -2.78
C ALA A 39 -3.74 -9.78 -2.64
N GLU A 40 -3.35 -11.02 -2.35
CA GLU A 40 -4.29 -12.04 -1.86
C GLU A 40 -4.61 -11.76 -0.39
N VAL A 41 -5.89 -11.74 -0.05
CA VAL A 41 -6.36 -11.69 1.34
C VAL A 41 -7.25 -12.90 1.62
N ARG A 42 -7.05 -13.53 2.78
CA ARG A 42 -7.85 -14.67 3.22
C ARG A 42 -8.81 -14.21 4.31
N THR A 43 -10.08 -14.48 4.09
CA THR A 43 -11.19 -14.10 4.95
C THR A 43 -12.04 -15.34 5.27
N GLU A 44 -13.05 -15.20 6.11
CA GLU A 44 -14.02 -16.27 6.36
C GLU A 44 -14.78 -16.66 5.09
N GLN A 45 -14.97 -15.71 4.16
CA GLN A 45 -15.57 -15.93 2.84
C GLN A 45 -14.60 -16.62 1.86
N GLY A 46 -13.39 -16.96 2.29
CA GLY A 46 -12.36 -17.59 1.47
C GLY A 46 -11.33 -16.61 0.92
N LYS A 47 -10.78 -16.94 -0.25
CA LYS A 47 -9.71 -16.19 -0.90
C LYS A 47 -10.28 -15.05 -1.74
N LEU A 48 -9.81 -13.83 -1.49
CA LEU A 48 -10.10 -12.64 -2.28
C LEU A 48 -8.81 -11.98 -2.78
N HIS A 49 -8.92 -11.23 -3.87
CA HIS A 49 -7.89 -10.39 -4.44
C HIS A 49 -8.21 -8.94 -4.12
N MET A 50 -7.36 -8.30 -3.32
CA MET A 50 -7.44 -6.91 -2.95
C MET A 50 -6.64 -6.06 -3.93
N PHE A 51 -7.35 -5.25 -4.70
CA PHE A 51 -6.77 -4.23 -5.57
C PHE A 51 -6.67 -2.94 -4.77
N VAL A 52 -5.48 -2.36 -4.72
CA VAL A 52 -5.23 -1.14 -3.94
C VAL A 52 -4.50 -0.10 -4.76
N ALA A 53 -4.97 1.14 -4.67
CA ALA A 53 -4.29 2.31 -5.20
C ALA A 53 -4.10 3.34 -4.07
N ILE A 54 -2.85 3.71 -3.79
CA ILE A 54 -2.50 4.65 -2.73
C ILE A 54 -1.75 5.84 -3.32
N ASP A 55 -2.29 7.04 -3.15
CA ASP A 55 -1.56 8.27 -3.44
C ASP A 55 -0.39 8.38 -2.46
N ARG A 56 0.83 8.48 -3.00
CA ARG A 56 2.05 8.42 -2.21
C ARG A 56 2.23 9.64 -1.30
N THR A 57 1.54 10.74 -1.59
CA THR A 57 1.70 12.03 -0.92
C THR A 57 0.57 12.30 0.08
N SER A 58 -0.68 12.33 -0.38
CA SER A 58 -1.88 12.56 0.44
C SER A 58 -2.27 11.36 1.30
N LYS A 59 -1.77 10.15 0.97
CA LYS A 59 -2.17 8.87 1.59
C LYS A 59 -3.64 8.50 1.38
N PHE A 60 -4.31 9.14 0.42
CA PHE A 60 -5.60 8.67 -0.07
C PHE A 60 -5.46 7.24 -0.61
N ALA A 61 -6.39 6.35 -0.23
CA ALA A 61 -6.39 4.96 -0.63
C ALA A 61 -7.75 4.58 -1.21
N PHE A 62 -7.73 3.90 -2.36
CA PHE A 62 -8.89 3.33 -3.02
C PHE A 62 -8.69 1.82 -3.11
N VAL A 63 -9.70 1.05 -2.69
CA VAL A 63 -9.60 -0.40 -2.52
C VAL A 63 -10.84 -1.08 -3.08
N GLU A 64 -10.63 -2.17 -3.83
CA GLU A 64 -11.69 -3.09 -4.23
C GLU A 64 -11.30 -4.53 -3.91
N LEU A 65 -12.26 -5.34 -3.47
CA LEU A 65 -12.10 -6.78 -3.25
C LEU A 65 -12.82 -7.55 -4.35
N HIS A 66 -12.12 -8.50 -4.97
CA HIS A 66 -12.64 -9.33 -6.06
C HIS A 66 -12.33 -10.80 -5.82
N GLU A 67 -13.24 -11.70 -6.16
CA GLU A 67 -13.00 -13.15 -6.05
C GLU A 67 -11.87 -13.62 -6.99
N LYS A 68 -11.70 -12.96 -8.13
CA LYS A 68 -10.69 -13.25 -9.16
C LYS A 68 -9.97 -11.97 -9.58
N ALA A 69 -8.79 -12.11 -10.18
CA ALA A 69 -7.99 -10.99 -10.68
C ALA A 69 -7.66 -11.10 -12.20
N PRO A 70 -8.66 -11.22 -13.10
CA PRO A 70 -8.42 -11.11 -14.53
C PRO A 70 -8.12 -9.66 -14.95
N THR A 71 -7.45 -9.49 -16.08
CA THR A 71 -7.10 -8.18 -16.65
C THR A 71 -8.31 -7.24 -16.82
N ALA A 72 -9.49 -7.80 -17.11
CA ALA A 72 -10.73 -7.01 -17.24
C ALA A 72 -11.10 -6.29 -15.93
N ILE A 73 -10.98 -6.97 -14.79
CA ILE A 73 -11.23 -6.38 -13.47
C ILE A 73 -10.16 -5.32 -13.15
N SER A 74 -8.89 -5.58 -13.48
CA SER A 74 -7.83 -4.58 -13.33
C SER A 74 -8.12 -3.30 -14.11
N LYS A 75 -8.61 -3.42 -15.36
CA LYS A 75 -8.99 -2.27 -16.19
C LYS A 75 -10.14 -1.49 -15.54
N GLU A 76 -11.19 -2.18 -15.09
CA GLU A 76 -12.33 -1.53 -14.45
C GLU A 76 -11.97 -0.83 -13.15
N PHE A 77 -11.12 -1.46 -12.32
CA PHE A 77 -10.57 -0.86 -11.11
C PHE A 77 -9.87 0.48 -11.41
N LEU A 78 -9.06 0.53 -12.47
CA LEU A 78 -8.39 1.78 -12.87
C LEU A 78 -9.38 2.85 -13.34
N LEU A 79 -10.42 2.48 -14.09
CA LEU A 79 -11.47 3.41 -14.52
C LEU A 79 -12.27 3.96 -13.33
N ARG A 80 -12.61 3.10 -12.36
CA ARG A 80 -13.30 3.51 -11.12
C ARG A 80 -12.42 4.39 -10.24
N LEU A 81 -11.12 4.09 -10.15
CA LEU A 81 -10.15 4.95 -9.48
C LEU A 81 -10.11 6.35 -10.12
N ILE A 82 -10.00 6.43 -11.45
CA ILE A 82 -10.01 7.72 -12.16
C ILE A 82 -11.26 8.50 -11.80
N ALA A 83 -12.44 7.88 -11.95
CA ALA A 83 -13.71 8.51 -11.61
C ALA A 83 -13.74 9.02 -10.16
N ALA A 84 -13.27 8.22 -9.20
CA ALA A 84 -13.25 8.58 -7.78
C ALA A 84 -12.36 9.79 -7.46
N VAL A 85 -11.25 9.97 -8.18
CA VAL A 85 -10.31 11.09 -7.93
C VAL A 85 -10.63 12.33 -8.75
N THR A 86 -11.39 12.20 -9.84
CA THR A 86 -11.83 13.33 -10.68
C THR A 86 -13.22 13.85 -10.35
N ALA A 87 -13.97 13.19 -9.46
CA ALA A 87 -15.32 13.60 -9.07
C ALA A 87 -15.35 14.79 -8.07
N CYS A 88 -14.26 15.54 -7.93
CA CYS A 88 -14.16 16.75 -7.11
C CYS A 88 -14.16 18.02 -7.97
#